data_AF-A0A374DXX5-F1
#
_entry.id   AF-A0A374DXX5-F1
#
_cell.length_a   1.000
_cell.length_b   1.000
_cell.length_c   1.000
_cell.angle_alpha   90.00
_cell.angle_beta   90.00
_cell.angle_gamma   90.00
#
_symmetry.space_group_name_H-M   'P 1'
#
loop_
_entity.id
_entity.type
_entity.pdbx_description
1 polymer ?
#
loop_
_entity_poly.entity_id
_entity_poly.type
_entity_poly.pdbx_seq_one_letter_code
_entity_poly.pdbx_strand_id
1 'polypeptide(L)'
;MFDNPRYTTRGVTEKIPIELQIFMWSAIDTMQVKRKDYLQVFKLYAENVDGRSVQIVEHTQEQPNYKKKFKLNAVDPICEKVYIIDDESHSTMLLAEEY
;
A
#
# COMPACT_ATOMS: atom_id res chain seq x y z
N MET A 1 5.59 6.58 13.81
CA MET A 1 6.06 5.74 12.68
C MET A 1 5.30 6.21 11.46
N PHE A 2 6.02 6.36 10.36
CA PHE A 2 5.60 6.93 9.08
C PHE A 2 5.37 8.46 9.10
N ASP A 3 6.01 9.13 10.07
CA ASP A 3 5.97 10.59 10.26
C ASP A 3 7.27 11.28 9.77
N ASN A 4 8.17 10.52 9.16
CA ASN A 4 9.47 10.95 8.63
C ASN A 4 9.40 11.16 7.10
N PRO A 5 10.49 11.62 6.44
CA PRO A 5 10.49 11.79 4.99
C PRO A 5 10.10 10.50 4.25
N ARG A 6 9.24 10.64 3.24
CA ARG A 6 8.69 9.54 2.45
C ARG A 6 9.41 9.45 1.11
N TYR A 7 9.86 8.24 0.78
CA TYR A 7 10.52 7.92 -0.48
C TYR A 7 9.79 6.77 -1.18
N THR A 8 9.96 6.70 -2.49
CA THR A 8 9.46 5.64 -3.35
C THR A 8 10.60 5.13 -4.21
N THR A 9 10.65 3.82 -4.45
CA THR A 9 11.61 3.24 -5.40
C THR A 9 11.26 3.62 -6.83
N ARG A 10 12.21 3.40 -7.74
CA ARG A 10 11.98 3.58 -9.17
C ARG A 10 10.90 2.61 -9.68
N GLY A 11 10.92 1.35 -9.26
CA GLY A 11 9.91 0.38 -9.69
C GLY A 11 8.49 0.79 -9.28
N VAL A 12 8.31 1.31 -8.07
CA VAL A 12 7.03 1.86 -7.63
C VAL A 12 6.61 3.05 -8.50
N THR A 13 7.54 3.97 -8.77
CA THR A 13 7.27 5.17 -9.58
C THR A 13 6.87 4.82 -11.02
N GLU A 14 7.43 3.76 -11.57
CA GLU A 14 7.17 3.31 -12.95
C GLU A 14 5.88 2.48 -13.06
N LYS A 15 5.54 1.66 -12.05
CA LYS A 15 4.43 0.69 -12.13
C LYS A 15 3.15 1.12 -11.41
N ILE A 16 3.25 1.93 -10.36
CA ILE A 16 2.11 2.25 -9.50
C ILE A 16 1.66 3.69 -9.78
N PRO A 17 0.41 3.94 -10.20
CA PRO A 17 -0.14 5.28 -10.37
C PRO A 17 0.00 6.11 -9.09
N ILE A 18 0.29 7.40 -9.22
CA ILE A 18 0.54 8.29 -8.08
C ILE A 18 -0.64 8.36 -7.11
N GLU A 19 -1.87 8.22 -7.63
CA GLU A 19 -3.10 8.18 -6.83
C GLU A 19 -3.13 6.96 -5.90
N LEU A 20 -2.68 5.81 -6.39
CA LEU A 20 -2.56 4.57 -5.60
C LEU A 20 -1.44 4.71 -4.55
N GLN A 21 -0.33 5.36 -4.89
CA GLN A 21 0.74 5.63 -3.93
C GLN A 21 0.25 6.54 -2.79
N ILE A 22 -0.40 7.66 -3.13
CA ILE A 22 -1.00 8.60 -2.15
C ILE A 22 -2.05 7.87 -1.30
N PHE A 23 -2.87 7.02 -1.91
CA PHE A 23 -3.86 6.23 -1.21
C PHE A 23 -3.23 5.31 -0.16
N MET A 24 -2.17 4.58 -0.50
CA MET A 24 -1.49 3.68 0.45
C MET A 24 -0.88 4.45 1.62
N TRP A 25 -0.26 5.60 1.37
CA TRP A 25 0.22 6.49 2.43
C TRP A 25 -0.91 6.97 3.34
N SER A 26 -2.01 7.44 2.76
CA SER A 26 -3.19 7.89 3.51
C SER A 26 -3.83 6.74 4.33
N ALA A 27 -3.81 5.52 3.80
CA ALA A 27 -4.28 4.34 4.54
C ALA A 27 -3.42 4.08 5.80
N ILE A 28 -2.10 4.26 5.74
CA ILE A 28 -1.22 4.20 6.92
C ILE A 28 -1.47 5.38 7.87
N ASP A 29 -1.67 6.58 7.36
CA ASP A 29 -1.89 7.77 8.19
C ASP A 29 -3.19 7.66 9.00
N THR A 30 -4.22 7.08 8.39
CA THR A 30 -5.57 7.00 8.96
C THR A 30 -5.86 5.70 9.70
N MET A 31 -4.96 4.71 9.66
CA MET A 31 -5.19 3.43 10.32
C MET A 31 -5.36 3.59 11.84
N GLN A 32 -6.39 2.95 12.37
CA GLN A 32 -6.70 2.97 13.80
C GLN A 32 -6.22 1.67 14.44
N VAL A 33 -4.99 1.68 14.94
CA VAL A 33 -4.35 0.54 15.62
C VAL A 33 -3.65 1.02 16.89
N LYS A 34 -3.45 0.12 17.86
CA LYS A 34 -2.74 0.45 19.11
C LYS A 34 -1.29 0.90 18.86
N ARG A 35 -0.62 0.30 17.87
CA ARG A 35 0.71 0.68 17.37
C ARG A 35 0.80 0.30 15.89
N LYS A 36 1.52 1.09 15.11
CA LYS A 36 1.88 0.74 13.74
C LYS A 36 3.11 -0.18 13.80
N ASP A 37 3.10 -1.21 12.97
CA ASP A 37 4.27 -2.03 12.72
C ASP A 37 5.20 -1.30 11.74
N TYR A 38 6.51 -1.53 11.82
CA TYR A 38 7.50 -0.88 10.96
C TYR A 38 7.32 -1.29 9.49
N LEU A 39 6.71 -2.46 9.26
CA LEU A 39 6.36 -2.99 7.94
C LEU A 39 4.85 -2.93 7.71
N GLN A 40 4.45 -2.24 6.65
CA GLN A 40 3.08 -2.21 6.14
C GLN A 40 3.04 -2.90 4.78
N VAL A 41 2.12 -3.85 4.63
CA VAL A 41 2.03 -4.67 3.42
C VAL A 41 0.75 -4.33 2.68
N PHE A 42 0.89 -4.04 1.37
CA PHE A 42 -0.22 -3.80 0.46
C PHE A 42 -0.20 -4.84 -0.66
N LYS A 43 -1.33 -5.53 -0.85
CA LYS A 43 -1.55 -6.40 -2.00
C LYS A 43 -2.57 -5.75 -2.92
N LEU A 44 -2.14 -5.43 -4.13
CA LEU A 44 -2.94 -4.83 -5.18
C LEU A 44 -3.36 -5.93 -6.16
N TYR A 45 -4.64 -6.00 -6.50
CA TYR A 45 -5.13 -6.91 -7.53
C TYR A 45 -6.44 -6.45 -8.15
N ALA A 46 -6.70 -6.90 -9.38
CA ALA A 46 -7.97 -6.73 -10.05
C ALA A 46 -9.01 -7.73 -9.52
N GLU A 47 -10.25 -7.28 -9.33
CA GLU A 47 -11.40 -8.16 -9.09
C GLU A 47 -12.52 -7.78 -10.06
N ASN A 48 -13.25 -8.76 -10.61
CA ASN A 48 -14.42 -8.48 -11.44
C ASN A 48 -15.66 -8.43 -10.53
N VAL A 49 -16.35 -7.30 -10.52
CA VAL A 49 -17.61 -7.14 -9.78
C VAL A 49 -18.67 -6.61 -10.72
N ASP A 50 -19.76 -7.36 -10.88
CA ASP A 50 -20.89 -7.04 -11.76
C ASP A 50 -20.47 -6.70 -13.20
N GLY A 51 -19.50 -7.46 -13.73
CA GLY A 51 -18.98 -7.29 -15.09
C GLY A 51 -18.00 -6.13 -15.24
N ARG A 52 -17.58 -5.48 -14.16
CA ARG A 52 -16.61 -4.38 -14.17
C ARG A 52 -15.34 -4.76 -13.43
N SER A 53 -14.18 -4.43 -14.01
CA SER A 53 -12.89 -4.56 -13.35
C SER A 53 -12.77 -3.48 -12.28
N VAL A 54 -12.37 -3.85 -11.07
CA VAL A 54 -12.13 -2.93 -9.96
C VAL A 54 -10.75 -3.18 -9.36
N GLN A 55 -10.15 -2.12 -8.81
CA GLN A 55 -8.92 -2.25 -8.03
C GLN A 55 -9.26 -2.66 -6.60
N ILE A 56 -8.61 -3.72 -6.14
CA ILE A 56 -8.59 -4.10 -4.73
C ILE A 56 -7.25 -3.72 -4.12
N VAL A 57 -7.31 -3.15 -2.92
CA VAL A 57 -6.15 -2.90 -2.06
C VAL A 57 -6.37 -3.64 -0.76
N GLU A 58 -5.59 -4.68 -0.48
CA GLU A 58 -5.52 -5.31 0.83
C GLU A 58 -4.33 -4.77 1.62
N HIS A 59 -4.60 -4.11 2.74
CA HIS A 59 -3.62 -3.53 3.64
C HIS A 59 -3.53 -4.36 4.92
N THR A 60 -2.32 -4.81 5.28
CA THR A 60 -2.07 -5.65 6.45
C THR A 60 -0.81 -5.23 7.21
N GLN A 61 -0.80 -5.51 8.52
CA GLN A 61 0.39 -5.47 9.38
C GLN A 61 0.35 -6.67 10.36
N GLU A 62 1.50 -7.08 10.92
CA GLU A 62 1.58 -8.27 11.79
C GLU A 62 1.29 -7.98 13.26
N GLN A 63 1.86 -6.93 13.86
CA GLN A 63 1.74 -6.70 15.31
C GLN A 63 1.40 -5.27 15.77
N PRO A 64 0.20 -5.04 16.32
CA PRO A 64 -0.93 -5.97 16.41
C PRO A 64 -1.45 -6.30 15.02
N ASN A 65 -2.07 -7.48 14.89
CA ASN A 65 -2.65 -7.90 13.63
C ASN A 65 -3.64 -6.85 13.12
N TYR A 66 -3.46 -6.43 11.88
CA TYR A 66 -4.36 -5.52 11.18
C TYR A 66 -4.61 -6.05 9.78
N LYS A 67 -5.88 -5.95 9.35
CA LYS A 67 -6.27 -6.24 7.97
C LYS A 67 -7.42 -5.33 7.57
N LYS A 68 -7.29 -4.68 6.41
CA LYS A 68 -8.36 -3.90 5.79
C LYS A 68 -8.33 -4.10 4.28
N LYS A 69 -9.49 -4.25 3.68
CA LYS A 69 -9.67 -4.35 2.22
C LYS A 69 -10.41 -3.13 1.72
N PHE A 70 -9.91 -2.53 0.65
CA PHE A 70 -10.51 -1.39 -0.02
C PHE A 70 -10.84 -1.76 -1.46
N LYS A 71 -11.96 -1.23 -1.96
CA LYS A 71 -12.39 -1.38 -3.34
C LYS A 71 -12.40 0.01 -3.98
N LEU A 72 -11.59 0.19 -5.01
CA LEU A 72 -11.42 1.44 -5.73
C LEU A 72 -11.87 1.24 -7.18
N ASN A 73 -12.49 2.27 -7.75
CA ASN A 73 -12.74 2.29 -9.19
C ASN A 73 -11.42 2.57 -9.90
N ALA A 74 -11.05 1.73 -10.85
CA ALA A 74 -9.86 1.91 -11.68
C ALA A 74 -10.17 1.43 -13.10
N VAL A 75 -9.67 2.16 -14.09
CA VAL A 75 -9.77 1.75 -15.50
C VAL A 75 -8.85 0.57 -15.76
N ASP A 76 -7.59 0.68 -15.31
CA ASP A 76 -6.55 -0.35 -15.43
C ASP A 76 -6.03 -0.71 -14.03
N PRO A 77 -6.59 -1.74 -13.37
CA PRO A 77 -6.12 -2.15 -12.06
C PRO A 77 -4.70 -2.72 -12.10
N ILE A 78 -3.96 -2.42 -11.04
CA ILE A 78 -2.60 -2.88 -10.81
C ILE A 78 -2.62 -4.17 -9.99
N CYS A 79 -1.77 -5.11 -10.41
CA CYS A 79 -1.53 -6.40 -9.77
C CYS A 79 -0.09 -6.46 -9.28
N GLU A 80 0.17 -5.92 -8.08
CA GLU A 80 1.50 -5.84 -7.49
C GLU A 80 1.41 -6.04 -5.98
N LYS A 81 2.54 -6.40 -5.36
CA LYS A 81 2.67 -6.40 -3.90
C LYS A 81 3.66 -5.31 -3.51
N VAL A 82 3.27 -4.46 -2.58
CA VAL A 82 4.03 -3.27 -2.15
C VAL A 82 4.31 -3.39 -0.66
N TYR A 83 5.55 -3.09 -0.27
CA TYR A 83 5.94 -2.87 1.11
C TYR A 83 6.11 -1.38 1.36
N ILE A 84 5.72 -0.93 2.54
CA ILE A 84 6.06 0.39 3.06
C ILE A 84 6.74 0.18 4.41
N ILE A 85 8.02 0.53 4.46
CA ILE A 85 8.91 0.25 5.58
C ILE A 85 9.34 1.58 6.21
N ASP A 86 9.21 1.71 7.52
CA ASP A 86 9.80 2.78 8.32
C ASP A 86 11.06 2.25 9.02
N ASP A 87 12.20 2.88 8.79
CA ASP A 87 13.49 2.53 9.40
C ASP A 87 13.93 3.49 10.51
N GLU A 88 12.96 4.20 11.10
CA GLU A 88 13.12 5.33 12.04
C GLU A 88 13.61 6.63 11.39
N SER A 89 14.49 6.56 10.39
CA SER A 89 15.06 7.75 9.73
C SER A 89 14.22 8.25 8.56
N HIS A 90 13.66 7.32 7.78
CA HIS A 90 12.79 7.58 6.66
C HIS A 90 11.82 6.42 6.42
N SER A 91 10.81 6.67 5.58
CA SER A 91 9.87 5.66 5.15
C SER A 91 9.99 5.43 3.65
N THR A 92 10.08 4.18 3.24
CA THR A 92 10.25 3.81 1.84
C THR A 92 9.13 2.91 1.38
N MET A 93 8.49 3.28 0.26
CA MET A 93 7.57 2.44 -0.49
C MET A 93 8.33 1.74 -1.62
N LEU A 94 8.23 0.41 -1.68
CA LEU A 94 8.93 -0.44 -2.63
C LEU A 94 8.07 -1.61 -3.08
N LEU A 95 8.31 -2.13 -4.28
CA LEU A 95 7.71 -3.37 -4.73
C LEU A 95 8.30 -4.54 -3.93
N ALA A 96 7.49 -5.57 -3.70
CA ALA A 96 7.95 -6.77 -2.98
C ALA A 96 9.05 -7.53 -3.72
N GLU A 97 9.17 -7.35 -5.03
CA GLU A 97 10.26 -7.91 -5.84
C GLU A 97 11.58 -7.14 -5.72
N GLU A 98 11.56 -5.93 -5.14
CA GLU A 98 12.74 -5.09 -4.91
C GLU A 98 13.35 -5.33 -3.51
N TYR A 99 12.73 -6.16 -2.67
CA TYR A 99 13.15 -6.51 -1.31
C TYR A 99 13.68 -7.95 -1.25
#